data_AF-A0A8H6JI12-F1
#
_entry.id   AF-A0A8H6JI12-F1
#
_cell.length_a   1.000
_cell.length_b   1.000
_cell.length_c   1.000
_cell.angle_alpha   90.00
_cell.angle_beta   90.00
_cell.angle_gamma   90.00
#
_symmetry.space_group_name_H-M   'P 1'
#
loop_
_entity.id
_entity.type
_entity.pdbx_description
1 polymer ?
#
loop_
_entity_poly.entity_id
_entity_poly.type
_entity_poly.pdbx_seq_one_letter_code
_entity_poly.pdbx_strand_id
1 'polypeptide(L)'
;MAVYFDQMEENWITSPDLLGVAVATLAVTIFLGSISLIVVVLRGWARKKTAAIGLDDYLMIVGLAIFLACCVFTAMAVYAGMGTADERVKWLVLFQITYAWSLPFIKASICFTVFRITNRRRYRVILGGVMIASMLSTTVGFVAVVAVCRPVSYTWDKSIDGNCAPSTIITTIS
;
A
#
# COMPACT_ATOMS: atom_id res chain seq x y z
N MET A 1 -8.29 2.24 21.76
CA MET A 1 -9.76 2.24 21.61
C MET A 1 -10.08 1.25 20.51
N ALA A 2 -10.54 0.05 20.87
CA ALA A 2 -10.92 -0.98 19.89
C ALA A 2 -12.28 -0.57 19.32
N VAL A 3 -12.30 -0.13 18.05
CA VAL A 3 -13.54 0.21 17.36
C VAL A 3 -14.22 -1.11 16.99
N TYR A 4 -15.33 -1.41 17.66
CA TYR A 4 -16.20 -2.55 17.34
C TYR A 4 -16.91 -2.27 16.00
N PHE A 5 -16.90 -3.25 15.10
CA PHE A 5 -17.59 -3.20 13.79
C PHE A 5 -19.09 -2.85 13.90
N ASP A 6 -19.69 -3.05 15.07
CA ASP A 6 -21.12 -2.89 15.35
C ASP A 6 -21.60 -1.42 15.50
N GLN A 7 -20.67 -0.46 15.61
CA GLN A 7 -20.99 0.98 15.75
C GLN A 7 -20.84 1.77 14.43
N MET A 8 -20.54 1.09 13.30
CA MET A 8 -20.35 1.73 12.00
C MET A 8 -21.69 1.85 11.26
N GLU A 9 -22.42 2.95 11.48
CA GLU A 9 -23.72 3.21 10.85
C GLU A 9 -23.60 3.52 9.33
N GLU A 10 -24.41 2.84 8.52
CA GLU A 10 -24.37 2.83 7.04
C GLU A 10 -24.94 4.12 6.38
N ASN A 11 -24.30 5.28 6.58
CA ASN A 11 -24.81 6.54 6.02
C ASN A 11 -24.50 6.77 4.52
N TRP A 12 -23.81 5.84 3.83
CA TRP A 12 -23.60 5.90 2.38
C TRP A 12 -24.90 5.78 1.56
N ILE A 13 -26.00 5.38 2.19
CA ILE A 13 -27.35 5.40 1.60
C ILE A 13 -27.85 6.84 1.39
N THR A 14 -27.33 7.82 2.14
CA THR A 14 -27.88 9.18 2.19
C THR A 14 -27.25 10.19 1.21
N SER A 15 -26.06 9.91 0.67
CA SER A 15 -25.36 10.81 -0.27
C SER A 15 -24.88 10.05 -1.52
N PRO A 16 -25.54 10.19 -2.68
CA PRO A 16 -25.29 9.37 -3.87
C PRO A 16 -23.88 9.53 -4.46
N ASP A 17 -23.23 10.68 -4.27
CA ASP A 17 -21.91 10.97 -4.83
C ASP A 17 -20.77 10.21 -4.14
N LEU A 18 -20.85 10.05 -2.81
CA LEU A 18 -19.85 9.30 -2.04
C LEU A 18 -20.03 7.79 -2.16
N LEU A 19 -21.28 7.34 -2.37
CA LEU A 19 -21.61 5.92 -2.51
C LEU A 19 -20.89 5.29 -3.70
N GLY A 20 -20.91 5.94 -4.85
CA GLY A 20 -20.26 5.43 -6.07
C GLY A 20 -18.76 5.25 -5.90
N VAL A 21 -18.09 6.21 -5.25
CA VAL A 21 -16.64 6.18 -5.02
C VAL A 21 -16.26 5.09 -4.01
N ALA A 22 -17.01 4.97 -2.92
CA ALA A 22 -16.78 3.96 -1.89
C ALA A 22 -16.91 2.53 -2.45
N VAL A 23 -18.01 2.26 -3.16
CA VAL A 23 -18.28 0.94 -3.77
C VAL A 23 -17.25 0.61 -4.83
N ALA A 24 -16.89 1.58 -5.69
CA ALA A 24 -15.85 1.38 -6.70
C ALA A 24 -14.49 1.04 -6.06
N THR A 25 -14.11 1.76 -4.99
CA THR A 25 -12.84 1.54 -4.30
C THR A 25 -12.76 0.15 -3.67
N LEU A 26 -13.84 -0.29 -3.00
CA LEU A 26 -13.92 -1.64 -2.43
C LEU A 26 -13.90 -2.72 -3.50
N ALA A 27 -14.68 -2.55 -4.58
CA ALA A 27 -14.73 -3.51 -5.68
C ALA A 27 -13.36 -3.70 -6.34
N VAL A 28 -12.66 -2.60 -6.64
CA VAL A 28 -11.31 -2.63 -7.21
C VAL A 28 -10.32 -3.28 -6.23
N THR A 29 -10.40 -2.95 -4.94
CA THR A 29 -9.51 -3.52 -3.92
C THR A 29 -9.67 -5.03 -3.81
N ILE A 30 -10.91 -5.54 -3.80
CA ILE A 30 -11.19 -6.99 -3.74
C ILE A 30 -10.75 -7.68 -5.03
N PHE A 31 -11.07 -7.10 -6.19
CA PHE A 31 -10.73 -7.68 -7.48
C PHE A 31 -9.21 -7.75 -7.67
N LEU A 32 -8.49 -6.65 -7.50
CA LEU A 32 -7.03 -6.63 -7.62
C LEU A 32 -6.35 -7.43 -6.50
N GLY A 33 -6.92 -7.40 -5.29
CA GLY A 33 -6.49 -8.20 -4.14
C GLY A 33 -6.48 -9.69 -4.44
N SER A 34 -7.59 -10.20 -4.96
CA SER A 34 -7.74 -11.61 -5.31
C SER A 34 -6.80 -12.04 -6.44
N ILE A 35 -6.66 -11.23 -7.50
CA ILE A 35 -5.71 -11.49 -8.59
C ILE A 35 -4.28 -11.54 -8.05
N SER A 36 -3.89 -10.59 -7.20
CA SER A 36 -2.56 -10.54 -6.61
C SER A 36 -2.26 -11.80 -5.80
N LEU A 37 -3.22 -12.27 -4.98
CA LEU A 37 -3.11 -13.52 -4.22
C LEU A 37 -2.89 -14.72 -5.17
N ILE A 38 -3.70 -14.84 -6.22
CA ILE A 38 -3.59 -15.92 -7.21
C ILE A 38 -2.22 -15.92 -7.87
N VAL A 39 -1.73 -14.75 -8.30
CA VAL A 39 -0.42 -14.61 -8.96
C VAL A 39 0.72 -15.01 -8.04
N VAL A 40 0.68 -14.60 -6.76
CA VAL A 40 1.72 -14.95 -5.78
C VAL A 40 1.70 -16.45 -5.47
N VAL A 41 0.52 -17.05 -5.31
CA VAL A 41 0.39 -18.50 -5.10
C VAL A 41 0.92 -19.27 -6.31
N LEU A 42 0.56 -18.86 -7.53
CA LEU A 42 1.04 -19.48 -8.76
C LEU A 42 2.56 -19.37 -8.90
N ARG A 43 3.13 -18.20 -8.58
CA ARG A 43 4.60 -18.00 -8.55
C ARG A 43 5.26 -18.91 -7.53
N GLY A 44 4.72 -19.00 -6.32
CA GLY A 44 5.23 -19.89 -5.27
C GLY A 44 5.16 -21.36 -5.70
N TRP A 45 4.07 -21.78 -6.34
CA TRP A 45 3.91 -23.14 -6.86
C TRP A 45 4.91 -23.45 -7.98
N ALA A 46 5.06 -22.56 -8.97
CA ALA A 46 6.01 -22.72 -10.06
C ALA A 46 7.46 -22.82 -9.56
N ARG A 47 7.82 -22.06 -8.51
CA ARG A 47 9.16 -22.10 -7.90
C ARG A 47 9.40 -23.32 -7.02
N LYS A 48 8.39 -23.78 -6.30
CA LYS A 48 8.45 -25.10 -5.63
C LYS A 48 8.67 -26.22 -6.64
N LYS A 49 7.98 -26.20 -7.78
CA LYS A 49 8.12 -27.21 -8.84
C LYS A 49 9.50 -27.20 -9.50
N THR A 50 10.14 -26.04 -9.61
CA THR A 50 11.50 -25.90 -10.18
C THR A 50 12.62 -26.03 -9.14
N ALA A 51 12.30 -26.41 -7.89
CA ALA A 51 13.23 -26.50 -6.76
C ALA A 51 14.09 -25.23 -6.57
N ALA A 52 13.57 -24.07 -7.00
CA ALA A 52 14.29 -22.81 -7.04
C ALA A 52 13.91 -21.90 -5.86
N ILE A 53 13.59 -22.49 -4.70
CA ILE A 53 13.23 -21.73 -3.50
C ILE A 53 14.44 -20.90 -3.08
N GLY A 54 14.25 -19.60 -2.93
CA GLY A 54 15.29 -18.67 -2.52
C GLY A 54 14.78 -17.62 -1.54
N LEU A 55 15.67 -16.75 -1.09
CA LEU A 55 15.32 -15.60 -0.23
C LEU A 55 14.19 -14.75 -0.84
N ASP A 56 14.12 -14.69 -2.18
CA ASP A 56 13.08 -14.05 -2.97
C ASP A 56 11.65 -14.47 -2.59
N ASP A 57 11.44 -15.75 -2.26
CA ASP A 57 10.14 -16.29 -1.87
C ASP A 57 9.66 -15.71 -0.54
N TYR A 58 10.59 -15.51 0.40
CA TYR A 58 10.28 -14.86 1.68
C TYR A 58 9.90 -13.39 1.48
N LEU A 59 10.64 -12.65 0.65
CA LEU A 59 10.29 -11.25 0.33
C LEU A 59 8.92 -11.16 -0.35
N MET A 60 8.57 -12.12 -1.20
CA MET A 60 7.26 -12.17 -1.86
C MET A 60 6.12 -12.42 -0.86
N ILE A 61 6.30 -13.33 0.10
CA ILE A 61 5.30 -13.61 1.15
C ILE A 61 5.12 -12.40 2.07
N VAL A 62 6.23 -11.78 2.50
CA VAL A 62 6.19 -10.56 3.32
C VAL A 62 5.49 -9.42 2.58
N GLY A 63 5.81 -9.22 1.30
CA GLY A 63 5.14 -8.23 0.46
C GLY A 63 3.62 -8.48 0.34
N LEU A 64 3.21 -9.75 0.17
CA LEU A 64 1.79 -10.13 0.14
C LEU A 64 1.10 -9.84 1.47
N ALA A 65 1.74 -10.15 2.60
CA ALA A 65 1.17 -9.89 3.92
C ALA A 65 0.94 -8.39 4.17
N ILE A 66 1.89 -7.54 3.78
CA ILE A 66 1.76 -6.08 3.87
C ILE A 66 0.67 -5.58 2.92
N PHE A 67 0.57 -6.14 1.72
CA PHE A 67 -0.48 -5.79 0.77
C PHE A 67 -1.89 -6.19 1.24
N LEU A 68 -2.04 -7.34 1.90
CA LEU A 68 -3.31 -7.72 2.52
C LEU A 68 -3.69 -6.76 3.65
N ALA A 69 -2.72 -6.34 4.48
CA ALA A 69 -2.96 -5.30 5.49
C ALA A 69 -3.38 -3.98 4.84
N CYS A 70 -2.77 -3.61 3.71
CA CYS A 70 -3.16 -2.45 2.92
C CYS A 70 -4.63 -2.55 2.45
N CYS A 71 -5.07 -3.70 1.91
CA CYS A 71 -6.47 -3.92 1.52
C CYS A 71 -7.44 -3.76 2.71
N VAL A 72 -7.04 -4.25 3.90
CA VAL A 72 -7.83 -4.08 5.13
C VAL A 72 -7.91 -2.61 5.52
N PHE A 73 -6.80 -1.87 5.48
CA PHE A 73 -6.82 -0.43 5.77
C PHE A 73 -7.60 0.37 4.74
N THR A 74 -7.58 0.00 3.46
CA THR A 74 -8.44 0.61 2.44
C THR A 74 -9.91 0.39 2.77
N ALA A 75 -10.29 -0.85 3.11
CA ALA A 75 -11.66 -1.15 3.51
C ALA A 75 -12.04 -0.32 4.74
N MET A 76 -11.20 -0.33 5.78
CA MET A 76 -11.41 0.48 6.98
C MET A 76 -11.44 1.98 6.70
N ALA A 77 -10.69 2.50 5.73
CA ALA A 77 -10.73 3.91 5.35
C ALA A 77 -12.04 4.27 4.63
N VAL A 78 -12.56 3.36 3.80
CA VAL A 78 -13.88 3.52 3.15
C VAL A 78 -14.99 3.49 4.22
N TYR A 79 -14.94 2.54 5.16
CA TYR A 79 -15.90 2.44 6.25
C TYR A 79 -15.77 3.59 7.27
N ALA A 80 -14.56 3.98 7.65
CA ALA A 80 -14.29 5.11 8.56
C ALA A 80 -14.54 6.46 7.90
N GLY A 81 -14.75 6.50 6.57
CA GLY A 81 -15.38 7.65 5.93
C GLY A 81 -16.74 8.03 6.53
N MET A 82 -17.35 7.11 7.31
CA MET A 82 -18.57 7.28 8.08
C MET A 82 -18.35 7.78 9.53
N GLY A 83 -17.10 7.92 10.00
CA GLY A 83 -16.75 8.47 11.32
C GLY A 83 -16.36 9.96 11.29
N THR A 84 -15.99 10.53 12.44
CA THR A 84 -15.41 11.89 12.54
C THR A 84 -14.28 12.07 11.52
N ALA A 85 -14.18 13.26 10.93
CA ALA A 85 -13.23 13.55 9.84
C ALA A 85 -11.77 13.14 10.17
N ASP A 86 -11.42 13.17 11.45
CA ASP A 86 -10.13 12.78 12.00
C ASP A 86 -9.81 11.29 11.85
N GLU A 87 -10.78 10.39 12.06
CA GLU A 87 -10.58 8.95 11.92
C GLU A 87 -10.40 8.56 10.45
N ARG A 88 -11.19 9.12 9.53
CA ARG A 88 -11.01 8.89 8.07
C ARG A 88 -9.58 9.21 7.63
N VAL A 89 -9.05 10.34 8.07
CA VAL A 89 -7.71 10.81 7.69
C VAL A 89 -6.62 9.88 8.22
N LYS A 90 -6.78 9.38 9.45
CA LYS A 90 -5.86 8.41 10.05
C LYS A 90 -5.77 7.11 9.24
N TRP A 91 -6.90 6.51 8.85
CA TRP A 91 -6.91 5.28 8.06
C TRP A 91 -6.33 5.47 6.65
N LEU A 92 -6.56 6.64 6.03
CA LEU A 92 -5.96 6.99 4.74
C LEU A 92 -4.43 7.12 4.81
N VAL A 93 -3.90 7.75 5.87
CA VAL A 93 -2.44 7.84 6.08
C VAL A 93 -1.84 6.46 6.33
N LEU A 94 -2.48 5.60 7.12
CA LEU A 94 -2.04 4.22 7.35
C LEU A 94 -2.06 3.38 6.08
N PHE A 95 -3.09 3.53 5.25
CA PHE A 95 -3.14 2.94 3.92
C PHE A 95 -1.95 3.39 3.06
N GLN A 96 -1.67 4.70 2.99
CA GLN A 96 -0.58 5.22 2.17
C GLN A 96 0.79 4.68 2.63
N ILE A 97 1.02 4.62 3.94
CA ILE A 97 2.27 4.09 4.51
C ILE A 97 2.41 2.60 4.17
N THR A 98 1.39 1.80 4.44
CA THR A 98 1.44 0.36 4.18
C THR A 98 1.55 0.02 2.69
N TYR A 99 0.87 0.78 1.84
CA TYR A 99 1.01 0.70 0.39
C TYR A 99 2.45 0.99 -0.04
N ALA A 100 3.03 2.10 0.44
CA ALA A 100 4.41 2.47 0.14
C ALA A 100 5.39 1.35 0.54
N TRP A 101 5.21 0.72 1.70
CA TRP A 101 6.06 -0.39 2.13
C TRP A 101 5.85 -1.68 1.33
N SER A 102 4.66 -1.97 0.80
CA SER A 102 4.39 -3.18 0.01
C SER A 102 5.12 -3.19 -1.35
N LEU A 103 5.15 -2.03 -2.02
CA LEU A 103 5.72 -1.85 -3.36
C LEU A 103 7.19 -2.28 -3.51
N PRO A 104 8.15 -1.90 -2.62
CA PRO A 104 9.55 -2.27 -2.77
C PRO A 104 9.76 -3.77 -2.59
N PHE A 105 9.03 -4.45 -1.70
CA PHE A 105 9.17 -5.90 -1.51
C PHE A 105 8.72 -6.67 -2.75
N ILE A 106 7.60 -6.27 -3.36
CA ILE A 106 7.09 -6.89 -4.59
C ILE A 106 8.05 -6.62 -5.75
N LYS A 107 8.49 -5.36 -5.94
CA LYS A 107 9.43 -4.99 -7.01
C LYS A 107 10.78 -5.68 -6.83
N ALA A 108 11.27 -5.82 -5.60
CA ALA A 108 12.49 -6.55 -5.30
C ALA A 108 12.37 -8.02 -5.73
N SER A 109 11.29 -8.73 -5.36
CA SER A 109 11.10 -10.13 -5.77
C SER A 109 11.07 -10.32 -7.30
N ILE A 110 10.43 -9.42 -8.02
CA ILE A 110 10.40 -9.50 -9.49
C ILE A 110 11.79 -9.24 -10.07
N CYS A 111 12.48 -8.20 -9.60
CA CYS A 111 13.78 -7.83 -10.13
C CYS A 111 14.84 -8.90 -9.83
N PHE A 112 14.85 -9.51 -8.64
CA PHE A 112 15.73 -10.63 -8.32
C PHE A 112 15.46 -11.85 -9.20
N THR A 113 14.19 -12.16 -9.46
CA THR A 113 13.80 -13.23 -10.40
C THR A 113 14.41 -13.00 -11.79
N VAL A 114 14.26 -11.79 -12.33
CA VAL A 114 14.78 -11.45 -13.66
C VAL A 114 16.30 -11.39 -13.67
N PHE A 115 16.92 -10.91 -12.59
CA PHE A 115 18.37 -10.87 -12.44
C PHE A 115 19.01 -12.27 -12.48
N ARG A 116 18.32 -13.29 -11.93
CA ARG A 116 18.77 -14.69 -11.96
C ARG A 116 18.65 -15.31 -13.36
N ILE A 117 17.61 -14.98 -14.12
CA ILE A 117 17.38 -15.51 -15.49
C ILE A 117 18.33 -14.85 -16.49
N THR A 118 18.63 -13.56 -16.29
CA THR A 118 19.48 -12.79 -17.19
C THR A 118 20.96 -13.12 -17.01
N ASN A 119 21.60 -13.65 -18.06
CA ASN A 119 23.05 -13.89 -18.08
C ASN A 119 23.88 -12.75 -18.71
N ARG A 120 23.22 -11.77 -19.33
CA ARG A 120 23.90 -10.68 -20.05
C ARG A 120 24.18 -9.48 -19.14
N ARG A 121 25.45 -9.04 -19.07
CA ARG A 121 25.92 -7.95 -18.18
C ARG A 121 25.17 -6.62 -18.35
N ARG A 122 24.78 -6.25 -19.58
CA ARG A 122 24.02 -5.01 -19.86
C ARG A 122 22.67 -4.99 -19.14
N TYR A 123 21.91 -6.07 -19.27
CA TYR A 123 20.61 -6.21 -18.62
C TYR A 123 20.73 -6.23 -17.09
N ARG A 124 21.79 -6.85 -16.53
CA ARG A 124 22.04 -6.82 -15.08
C ARG A 124 22.26 -5.40 -14.54
N VAL A 125 22.99 -4.55 -15.26
CA VAL A 125 23.20 -3.15 -14.86
C VAL A 125 21.88 -2.36 -14.89
N ILE A 126 21.09 -2.52 -15.95
CA ILE A 126 19.77 -1.86 -16.07
C ILE A 126 18.85 -2.33 -14.94
N LEU A 127 18.76 -3.63 -14.68
CA LEU A 127 17.96 -4.18 -13.58
C LEU A 127 18.41 -3.71 -12.21
N GLY A 128 19.73 -3.61 -11.98
CA GLY A 128 20.26 -3.01 -10.75
C GLY A 128 19.83 -1.55 -10.59
N GLY A 129 19.90 -0.77 -11.68
CA GLY A 129 19.42 0.61 -11.71
C GLY A 129 17.93 0.73 -11.40
N VAL A 130 17.10 -0.12 -12.00
CA VAL A 130 15.64 -0.14 -11.75
C VAL A 130 15.33 -0.54 -10.31
N MET A 131 16.05 -1.49 -9.72
CA MET A 131 15.90 -1.84 -8.30
C MET A 131 16.21 -0.64 -7.41
N ILE A 132 17.36 0.01 -7.60
CA ILE A 132 17.77 1.16 -6.80
C ILE A 132 16.78 2.32 -6.97
N ALA A 133 16.42 2.67 -8.21
CA ALA A 133 15.45 3.72 -8.49
C ALA A 133 14.09 3.45 -7.83
N SER A 134 13.66 2.18 -7.82
CA SER A 134 12.42 1.77 -7.16
C SER A 134 12.49 1.94 -5.64
N MET A 135 13.59 1.51 -5.01
CA MET A 135 13.78 1.70 -3.57
C MET A 135 13.85 3.19 -3.20
N LEU A 136 14.53 4.00 -4.02
CA LEU A 136 14.57 5.45 -3.85
C LEU A 136 13.19 6.08 -3.96
N SER A 137 12.40 5.72 -4.99
CA SER A 137 11.04 6.25 -5.16
C SER A 137 10.15 5.94 -3.96
N THR A 138 10.23 4.73 -3.41
CA THR A 138 9.47 4.37 -2.21
C THR A 138 9.94 5.14 -0.98
N THR A 139 11.25 5.28 -0.80
CA THR A 139 11.82 6.01 0.35
C THR A 139 11.39 7.47 0.31
N VAL A 140 11.41 8.10 -0.87
CA VAL A 140 10.93 9.47 -1.06
C VAL A 140 9.43 9.55 -0.76
N GLY A 141 8.62 8.61 -1.25
CA GLY A 141 7.19 8.56 -0.95
C GLY A 141 6.90 8.42 0.55
N PHE A 142 7.62 7.54 1.26
CA PHE A 142 7.49 7.38 2.71
C PHE A 142 7.87 8.66 3.46
N VAL A 143 9.01 9.27 3.11
CA VAL A 143 9.47 10.53 3.72
C VAL A 143 8.47 11.64 3.46
N ALA A 144 7.92 11.74 2.24
CA ALA A 144 6.93 12.75 1.90
C ALA A 144 5.67 12.60 2.76
N VAL A 145 5.14 11.37 2.90
CA VAL A 145 3.95 11.10 3.73
C VAL A 145 4.18 11.44 5.20
N VAL A 146 5.35 11.12 5.75
CA VAL A 146 5.70 11.46 7.14
C VAL A 146 6.01 12.95 7.31
N ALA A 147 6.52 13.63 6.29
CA ALA A 147 6.90 15.03 6.33
C ALA A 147 5.73 16.00 6.08
N VAL A 148 4.60 15.52 5.57
CA VAL A 148 3.38 16.31 5.30
C VAL A 148 2.89 17.05 6.53
N CYS A 149 2.92 16.44 7.71
CA CYS A 149 2.60 17.10 8.97
C CYS A 149 3.68 16.79 10.00
N ARG A 150 4.07 17.80 10.78
CA ARG A 150 5.02 17.70 11.87
C ARG A 150 4.30 18.07 13.17
N PRO A 151 4.07 17.13 14.10
CA PRO A 151 4.20 15.67 13.98
C PRO A 151 3.11 15.04 13.09
N VAL A 152 3.33 13.81 12.59
CA VAL A 152 2.34 13.10 11.75
C VAL A 152 0.99 12.90 12.47
N SER A 153 1.01 12.85 13.80
CA SER A 153 -0.21 12.78 14.61
C SER A 153 -1.09 14.02 14.51
N TYR A 154 -0.53 15.18 14.13
CA TYR A 154 -1.28 16.41 13.89
C TYR A 154 -2.22 16.31 12.67
N THR A 155 -2.04 15.28 11.83
CA THR A 155 -2.94 15.05 10.70
C THR A 155 -4.34 14.64 11.16
N TRP A 156 -4.46 13.90 12.27
CA TRP A 156 -5.75 13.45 12.81
C TRP A 156 -6.06 14.00 14.21
N ASP A 157 -5.09 14.59 14.91
CA ASP A 157 -5.32 15.22 16.22
C ASP A 157 -4.86 16.68 16.19
N LYS A 158 -5.84 17.57 15.95
CA LYS A 158 -5.62 19.02 15.90
C LYS A 158 -5.41 19.65 17.27
N SER A 159 -5.54 18.90 18.36
CA SER A 159 -5.29 19.43 19.72
C SER A 159 -3.80 19.56 20.04
N ILE A 160 -2.95 18.92 19.24
CA ILE A 160 -1.49 18.94 19.39
C ILE A 160 -0.91 20.12 18.62
N ASP A 161 0.09 20.82 19.14
CA ASP A 161 0.80 21.84 18.37
C ASP A 161 1.56 21.21 17.20
N GLY A 162 1.21 21.62 15.98
CA GLY A 162 1.82 21.10 14.77
C GLY A 162 1.53 21.98 13.56
N ASN A 163 2.29 21.73 12.49
CA ASN A 163 2.05 22.40 11.21
C ASN A 163 2.04 21.38 10.08
N CYS A 164 1.16 21.59 9.11
CA CYS A 164 1.04 20.76 7.92
C CYS A 164 1.44 21.55 6.68
N ALA A 165 2.20 20.93 5.80
CA ALA A 165 2.45 21.43 4.46
C ALA A 165 1.14 21.41 3.64
N PRO A 166 0.98 22.29 2.63
CA PRO A 166 -0.22 22.31 1.80
C PRO A 166 -0.45 20.95 1.11
N SER A 167 -1.71 20.51 1.11
CA SER A 167 -2.14 19.18 0.61
C SER A 167 -1.84 18.95 -0.87
N THR A 168 -1.56 20.01 -1.65
CA THR A 168 -1.10 19.95 -3.04
C THR A 168 0.14 19.08 -3.23
N ILE A 169 1.02 19.01 -2.23
CA ILE A 169 2.24 18.19 -2.31
C ILE A 169 1.88 16.69 -2.34
N ILE A 170 0.82 16.27 -1.63
CA ILE A 170 0.41 14.86 -1.55
C ILE A 170 -0.22 14.39 -2.85
N THR A 171 -1.04 15.24 -3.47
CA THR A 171 -1.68 14.92 -4.76
C THR A 171 -0.69 14.93 -5.92
N THR A 172 0.44 15.63 -5.79
CA THR A 172 1.47 15.71 -6.84
C THR A 172 2.43 14.52 -6.83
N ILE A 173 2.56 13.83 -5.68
CA ILE A 173 3.46 12.67 -5.52
C ILE A 173 2.77 11.32 -5.75
N SER A 174 1.44 11.31 -5.87
CA SER A 174 0.62 10.11 -6.07
C SER A 174 0.32 9.86 -7.54
#